data_AF-A0A7C6AZE2-F1
#
_entry.id   AF-A0A7C6AZE2-F1
#
_cell.length_a   1.000
_cell.length_b   1.000
_cell.length_c   1.000
_cell.angle_alpha   90.00
_cell.angle_beta   90.00
_cell.angle_gamma   90.00
#
_symmetry.space_group_name_H-M   'P 1'
#
loop_
_entity.id
_entity.type
_entity.pdbx_description
1 polymer ?
#
loop_
_entity_poly.entity_id
_entity_poly.type
_entity_poly.pdbx_seq_one_letter_code
_entity_poly.pdbx_strand_id
1 'polypeptide(L)'
;NGHLVGIISHRDLSRRTGRYAEDIMTREPLTVDISASANQAVSLMLEQNISCLPVMKDHRVRGVFTKTDVMIGFQALIQALELVLTSQDEEDTPDGSLESDESSQEQLLT
;
A
#
# COMPACT_ATOMS: atom_id res chain seq x y z
N ASN A 1 -18.24 22.10 -18.36
CA ASN A 1 -19.24 21.13 -17.89
C ASN A 1 -18.50 19.90 -17.37
N GLY A 2 -18.29 19.77 -16.05
CA GLY A 2 -17.45 18.72 -15.45
C GLY A 2 -18.09 17.31 -15.46
N HIS A 3 -18.78 16.96 -16.54
CA HIS A 3 -19.45 15.68 -16.71
C HIS A 3 -18.44 14.64 -17.19
N LEU A 4 -18.63 13.40 -16.75
CA LEU A 4 -17.83 12.29 -17.20
C LEU A 4 -18.32 11.80 -18.56
N VAL A 5 -17.44 11.79 -19.56
CA VAL A 5 -17.76 11.34 -20.92
C VAL A 5 -17.12 10.00 -21.28
N GLY A 6 -16.06 9.62 -20.55
CA GLY A 6 -15.38 8.34 -20.71
C GLY A 6 -14.04 8.32 -19.97
N ILE A 7 -13.39 7.15 -19.96
CA ILE A 7 -11.98 7.03 -19.56
C ILE A 7 -11.17 6.44 -20.71
N ILE A 8 -9.90 6.78 -20.75
CA ILE A 8 -8.91 6.11 -21.59
C ILE A 8 -7.88 5.48 -20.66
N SER A 9 -7.73 4.18 -20.77
CA SER A 9 -6.72 3.41 -20.05
C SER A 9 -5.63 2.90 -20.99
N HIS A 10 -4.56 2.34 -20.43
CA HIS A 10 -3.56 1.62 -21.22
C HIS A 10 -4.18 0.52 -22.10
N ARG A 11 -5.25 -0.14 -21.61
CA ARG A 11 -5.97 -1.19 -22.36
C ARG A 11 -6.65 -0.62 -23.61
N ASP A 12 -7.23 0.57 -23.50
CA ASP A 12 -7.89 1.22 -24.63
C ASP A 12 -6.87 1.59 -25.70
N LEU A 13 -5.74 2.19 -25.29
CA LEU A 13 -4.65 2.54 -26.20
C LEU A 13 -4.02 1.32 -26.90
N SER A 14 -3.98 0.17 -26.22
CA SER A 14 -3.40 -1.05 -26.79
C SER A 14 -4.35 -1.83 -27.70
N ARG A 15 -5.67 -1.67 -27.54
CA ARG A 15 -6.67 -2.57 -28.17
C ARG A 15 -7.58 -1.88 -29.17
N ARG A 16 -7.62 -0.55 -29.18
CA ARG A 16 -8.53 0.22 -30.02
C ARG A 16 -7.73 1.12 -30.93
N THR A 17 -8.23 1.30 -32.15
CA THR A 17 -7.69 2.23 -33.12
C THR A 17 -8.69 3.36 -33.34
N GLY A 18 -8.20 4.57 -33.52
CA GLY A 18 -9.03 5.75 -33.63
C GLY A 18 -8.17 7.00 -33.69
N ARG A 19 -8.73 8.09 -34.22
CA ARG A 19 -8.03 9.38 -34.32
C ARG A 19 -8.31 10.26 -33.11
N TYR A 20 -9.53 10.17 -32.59
CA TYR A 20 -10.04 11.01 -31.51
C TYR A 20 -10.21 10.22 -30.22
N ALA A 21 -10.17 10.93 -29.08
CA ALA A 21 -10.36 10.31 -27.76
C ALA A 21 -11.69 9.55 -27.65
N GLU A 22 -12.75 10.08 -28.25
CA GLU A 22 -14.07 9.44 -28.28
C GLU A 22 -14.11 8.11 -29.08
N ASP A 23 -13.16 7.91 -29.99
CA ASP A 23 -13.04 6.68 -30.78
C ASP A 23 -12.53 5.53 -29.92
N ILE A 24 -11.64 5.84 -28.96
CA ILE A 24 -10.91 4.84 -28.18
C ILE A 24 -11.36 4.77 -26.72
N MET A 25 -12.07 5.76 -26.18
CA MET A 25 -12.45 5.73 -24.77
C MET A 25 -13.43 4.60 -24.44
N THR A 26 -13.35 4.12 -23.21
CA THR A 26 -14.45 3.36 -22.60
C THR A 26 -15.55 4.35 -22.22
N ARG A 27 -16.69 4.22 -22.91
CA ARG A 27 -17.93 4.94 -22.59
C ARG A 27 -18.53 4.33 -21.32
N GLU A 28 -19.14 5.18 -20.50
CA GLU A 28 -19.80 4.78 -19.24
C GLU A 28 -18.87 3.95 -18.31
N PRO A 29 -17.72 4.52 -17.92
CA PRO A 29 -16.82 3.84 -16.99
C PRO A 29 -17.51 3.64 -15.63
N LEU A 30 -17.06 2.62 -14.89
CA LEU A 30 -17.44 2.46 -13.49
C LEU A 30 -16.93 3.66 -12.68
N THR A 31 -17.73 4.10 -11.73
CA THR A 31 -17.45 5.26 -10.88
C THR A 31 -17.82 4.96 -9.43
N VAL A 32 -17.41 5.86 -8.54
CA VAL A 32 -17.73 5.81 -7.11
C VAL A 32 -18.22 7.20 -6.68
N ASP A 33 -19.21 7.23 -5.78
CA ASP A 33 -19.65 8.47 -5.14
C ASP A 33 -18.60 8.99 -4.15
N ILE A 34 -18.48 10.31 -4.01
CA ILE A 34 -17.57 10.96 -3.06
C ILE A 34 -17.79 10.53 -1.60
N SER A 35 -18.96 10.02 -1.23
CA SER A 35 -19.24 9.51 0.11
C SER A 35 -18.85 8.05 0.32
N ALA A 36 -18.41 7.33 -0.71
CA ALA A 36 -18.02 5.94 -0.56
C ALA A 36 -16.72 5.83 0.24
N SER A 37 -16.60 4.76 1.02
CA SER A 37 -15.35 4.45 1.73
C SER A 37 -14.26 4.01 0.76
N ALA A 38 -13.00 4.21 1.15
CA ALA A 38 -11.84 3.71 0.39
C ALA A 38 -11.92 2.19 0.18
N ASN A 39 -12.42 1.43 1.17
CA ASN A 39 -12.59 -0.01 1.06
C ASN A 39 -13.56 -0.38 -0.08
N GLN A 40 -14.73 0.28 -0.17
CA GLN A 40 -15.68 0.04 -1.25
C GLN A 40 -15.07 0.33 -2.63
N ALA A 41 -14.30 1.42 -2.76
CA ALA A 41 -13.60 1.74 -4.00
C ALA A 41 -12.57 0.65 -4.37
N VAL A 42 -11.78 0.18 -3.40
CA VAL A 42 -10.79 -0.90 -3.58
C VAL A 42 -11.48 -2.22 -3.96
N SER A 43 -12.56 -2.62 -3.26
CA SER A 43 -13.33 -3.82 -3.59
C SER A 43 -13.83 -3.77 -5.04
N LEU A 44 -14.43 -2.64 -5.45
CA LEU A 44 -14.90 -2.46 -6.82
C LEU A 44 -13.76 -2.56 -7.83
N MET A 45 -12.59 -1.98 -7.54
CA MET A 45 -11.41 -2.08 -8.41
C MET A 45 -10.94 -3.51 -8.59
N LEU A 46 -10.91 -4.30 -7.51
CA LEU A 46 -10.48 -5.70 -7.51
C LEU A 46 -11.47 -6.59 -8.26
N GLU A 47 -12.76 -6.47 -7.94
CA GLU A 47 -13.84 -7.26 -8.56
C GLU A 47 -13.91 -7.04 -10.07
N GLN A 48 -13.74 -5.79 -10.51
CA GLN A 48 -13.89 -5.40 -11.91
C GLN A 48 -12.55 -5.39 -12.66
N ASN A 49 -11.44 -5.70 -11.98
CA ASN A 49 -10.09 -5.71 -12.53
C ASN A 49 -9.75 -4.39 -13.27
N ILE A 50 -10.00 -3.26 -12.59
CA ILE A 50 -9.72 -1.90 -13.06
C ILE A 50 -8.75 -1.21 -12.11
N SER A 51 -7.95 -0.28 -12.66
CA SER A 51 -6.89 0.40 -11.91
C SER A 51 -7.20 1.86 -11.56
N CYS A 52 -8.40 2.32 -11.90
CA CYS A 52 -8.81 3.71 -11.78
C CYS A 52 -10.33 3.80 -11.66
N LEU A 53 -10.80 4.70 -10.81
CA LEU A 53 -12.19 5.03 -10.61
C LEU A 53 -12.36 6.55 -10.57
N PRO A 54 -13.15 7.15 -11.49
CA PRO A 54 -13.61 8.51 -11.33
C PRO A 54 -14.49 8.65 -10.08
N VAL A 55 -14.18 9.66 -9.26
CA VAL A 55 -14.96 9.99 -8.06
C VAL A 55 -15.97 11.06 -8.44
N MET A 56 -17.25 10.79 -8.18
CA MET A 56 -18.37 11.58 -8.66
C MET A 56 -19.13 12.22 -7.49
N LYS A 57 -19.70 13.41 -7.72
CA LYS A 57 -20.73 14.02 -6.86
C LYS A 57 -21.67 14.85 -7.74
N ASP A 58 -22.97 14.68 -7.59
CA ASP A 58 -23.99 15.42 -8.36
C ASP A 58 -23.74 15.36 -9.88
N HIS A 59 -23.46 14.16 -10.40
CA HIS A 59 -23.12 13.91 -11.82
C HIS A 59 -21.86 14.61 -12.34
N ARG A 60 -21.00 15.11 -11.45
CA ARG A 60 -19.74 15.77 -11.82
C ARG A 60 -18.54 15.03 -11.28
N VAL A 61 -17.48 15.00 -12.07
CA VAL A 61 -16.17 14.49 -11.64
C VAL A 61 -15.61 15.43 -10.58
N ARG A 62 -15.28 14.88 -9.43
CA ARG A 62 -14.63 15.59 -8.31
C ARG A 62 -13.17 15.20 -8.15
N GLY A 63 -12.79 14.02 -8.63
CA GLY A 63 -11.42 13.54 -8.59
C GLY A 63 -11.30 12.18 -9.23
N VAL A 64 -10.15 11.55 -9.00
CA VAL A 64 -9.83 10.21 -9.47
C VAL A 64 -9.20 9.44 -8.32
N PHE A 65 -9.60 8.18 -8.15
CA PHE A 65 -9.00 7.23 -7.24
C PHE A 65 -8.30 6.14 -8.04
N THR A 66 -7.01 5.91 -7.77
CA THR A 66 -6.15 5.08 -8.61
C THR A 66 -5.50 3.96 -7.80
N LYS A 67 -4.98 2.95 -8.52
CA LYS A 67 -4.18 1.89 -7.91
C LYS A 67 -2.95 2.45 -7.17
N THR A 68 -2.36 3.55 -7.65
CA THR A 68 -1.21 4.19 -6.99
C THR A 68 -1.58 4.71 -5.60
N ASP A 69 -2.78 5.29 -5.44
CA ASP A 69 -3.26 5.76 -4.12
C ASP A 69 -3.37 4.59 -3.13
N VAL A 70 -3.86 3.44 -3.59
CA VAL A 70 -3.91 2.20 -2.80
C VAL A 70 -2.52 1.71 -2.44
N MET A 71 -1.58 1.71 -3.39
CA MET A 71 -0.19 1.26 -3.15
C MET A 71 0.54 2.14 -2.13
N ILE A 72 0.31 3.46 -2.15
CA ILE A 72 0.87 4.38 -1.15
C ILE A 72 0.34 4.04 0.24
N GLY A 73 -0.97 3.83 0.38
CA GLY A 73 -1.57 3.41 1.65
C GLY A 73 -1.03 2.05 2.13
N PHE A 74 -0.87 1.09 1.22
CA PHE A 74 -0.30 -0.21 1.53
C PHE A 74 1.17 -0.13 1.97
N GLN A 75 1.99 0.71 1.31
CA GLN A 75 3.37 0.95 1.73
C GLN A 75 3.44 1.52 3.16
N ALA A 76 2.58 2.48 3.49
CA ALA A 76 2.52 3.05 4.83
C ALA A 76 2.15 1.99 5.89
N LEU A 77 1.26 1.05 5.56
CA LEU A 77 0.91 -0.07 6.44
C LEU A 77 2.09 -1.02 6.68
N ILE A 78 2.88 -1.35 5.64
CA ILE A 78 4.07 -2.20 5.78
C ILE A 78 5.08 -1.54 6.73
N GLN A 79 5.37 -0.26 6.53
CA GLN A 79 6.31 0.49 7.39
C GLN A 79 5.84 0.56 8.85
N ALA A 80 4.54 0.76 9.07
CA ALA A 80 3.97 0.76 10.41
C ALA A 80 4.08 -0.61 11.09
N LEU A 81 3.93 -1.70 10.32
CA LEU A 81 4.07 -3.06 10.84
C LEU A 81 5.52 -3.39 11.21
N GLU A 82 6.49 -3.00 10.38
CA GLU A 82 7.92 -3.19 10.67
C GLU A 82 8.33 -2.52 11.99
N LEU A 83 7.78 -1.34 12.30
CA LEU A 83 8.02 -0.66 13.57
C LEU A 83 7.50 -1.43 14.79
N VAL A 84 6.36 -2.10 14.65
CA VAL A 84 5.75 -2.91 15.73
C VAL A 84 6.51 -4.22 15.95
N LEU A 85 7.10 -4.77 14.88
CA LEU A 85 7.82 -6.05 14.93
C LEU A 85 9.30 -5.91 15.33
N THR A 86 9.88 -4.70 15.29
CA THR A 86 11.29 -4.44 15.63
C THR A 86 11.53 -4.13 17.12
N SER A 87 10.49 -4.18 17.97
CA SER A 87 10.58 -3.87 19.40
C SER A 87 10.89 -5.07 20.31
N GLN A 88 11.45 -6.16 19.78
CA GLN A 88 11.95 -7.29 20.60
C GLN A 88 13.33 -7.69 20.10
N ASP A 89 14.39 -7.04 20.59
CA ASP A 89 15.79 -7.55 20.58
C ASP A 89 16.76 -6.60 21.34
N GLU A 90 16.37 -6.10 22.52
CA GLU A 90 17.33 -5.49 23.46
C GLU A 90 17.01 -5.93 24.89
N GLU A 91 17.41 -7.15 25.27
CA GLU A 91 17.81 -7.51 26.64
C GLU A 91 18.47 -8.91 26.61
N ASP A 92 19.77 -8.98 26.27
CA ASP A 92 20.64 -10.01 26.83
C ASP A 92 22.12 -9.55 26.78
N THR A 93 22.51 -8.78 27.80
CA THR A 93 23.93 -8.74 28.20
C THR A 93 24.03 -8.96 29.70
N PRO A 94 24.42 -10.16 30.14
CA PRO A 94 25.09 -10.34 31.41
C PRO A 94 26.60 -10.42 31.16
N ASP A 95 27.24 -9.32 31.51
CA ASP A 95 28.60 -9.20 32.06
C ASP A 95 29.80 -9.63 31.21
N GLY A 96 30.64 -8.62 30.94
CA GLY A 96 32.06 -8.82 30.76
C GLY A 96 32.75 -8.82 32.12
N SER A 97 33.26 -9.96 32.54
CA SER A 97 34.39 -10.10 33.45
C SER A 97 34.95 -11.53 33.42
N LEU A 98 35.59 -11.88 32.30
CA LEU A 98 36.68 -12.86 32.32
C LEU A 98 37.96 -12.13 32.77
N GLU A 99 38.27 -12.16 34.06
CA GLU A 99 39.67 -12.20 34.51
C GLU A 99 39.83 -13.30 35.55
N SER A 100 40.65 -14.26 35.15
CA SER A 100 41.15 -15.41 35.88
C SER A 100 41.96 -14.99 37.11
N ASP A 101 41.72 -15.64 38.25
CA ASP A 101 42.78 -15.84 39.23
C ASP A 101 42.77 -17.31 39.69
N GLU A 102 43.72 -18.08 39.13
CA GLU A 102 44.10 -19.39 39.64
C GLU A 102 44.83 -19.20 40.98
N SER A 103 44.17 -19.43 42.11
CA SER A 103 44.88 -19.97 43.28
C SER A 103 43.94 -20.72 44.22
N SER A 104 43.81 -22.02 44.00
CA SER A 104 43.48 -22.96 45.06
C SER A 104 44.17 -24.27 44.77
N GLN A 105 45.33 -24.49 45.38
CA GLN A 105 45.75 -25.82 45.79
C GLN A 105 46.08 -25.77 47.29
N GLU A 106 45.19 -26.41 48.05
CA GLU A 106 45.45 -27.35 49.16
C GLU A 106 46.92 -27.79 49.34
N GLN A 107 47.48 -28.13 50.50
CA GLN A 107 46.95 -28.55 51.80
C GLN A 107 48.14 -28.69 52.78
N LEU A 108 47.89 -28.41 54.06
CA LEU A 108 48.29 -29.17 55.27
C LEU A 108 49.77 -29.39 55.68
N LEU A 109 50.05 -29.05 56.94
CA LEU A 109 51.19 -29.49 57.76
C LEU A 109 51.37 -31.03 57.76
N THR A 110 52.59 -31.52 57.54
CA THR A 110 53.42 -32.37 58.44
C THR A 110 54.82 -32.52 57.84
#